data_AF-A0A6I9SW05-F1
#
_entry.id   AF-A0A6I9SW05-F1
#
_cell.length_a   1.000
_cell.length_b   1.000
_cell.length_c   1.000
_cell.angle_alpha   90.00
_cell.angle_beta   90.00
_cell.angle_gamma   90.00
#
_symmetry.space_group_name_H-M   'P 1'
#
loop_
_entity.id
_entity.type
_entity.pdbx_description
1 polymer ?
#
loop_
_entity_poly.entity_id
_entity_poly.type
_entity_poly.pdbx_seq_one_letter_code
_entity_poly.pdbx_strand_id
1 'polypeptide(L)'
;MARGEWGHNGRCSYKRTTIIVCSVNIVVALYVLQSLYTSLYMYPFSDSQSTFKYTANQIRKMEESNQIRRASEPTELIKLVSQLKQSLKQKLINEILDRLRSLDAAANATLQREAIDSWRKKKLREVKKFIRGKTLNSTILPEEAGAVAKALSSDWVELSEQIGLWIPIEIVNKEHDDKPEGEEDFDEEILPGRKLPPECHAELHTDYDGAAVRWGLTHHKESAYDCCMACLDQAKRAKPGEMKCNIWVYCPSETGCYSPDIYEHKNQECWLKYSEKPKLNFKDTYSESYRDSHPKAPVVVPWVSGVVSV
;
A
#
# COMPACT_ATOMS: atom_id res chain seq x y z
N MET A 1 69.16 -34.82 0.83
CA MET A 1 67.71 -34.81 1.09
C MET A 1 67.17 -33.48 0.63
N ALA A 2 66.28 -33.50 -0.36
CA ALA A 2 65.70 -32.32 -0.99
C ALA A 2 64.78 -31.57 -0.01
N ARG A 3 64.89 -30.24 0.05
CA ARG A 3 63.90 -29.38 0.69
C ARG A 3 63.57 -28.27 -0.31
N GLY A 4 62.35 -28.36 -0.84
CA GLY A 4 61.89 -27.62 -2.00
C GLY A 4 61.89 -26.11 -1.79
N GLU A 5 62.29 -25.42 -2.84
CA GLU A 5 62.16 -23.99 -3.04
C GLU A 5 60.67 -23.61 -3.10
N TRP A 6 60.24 -22.73 -2.20
CA TRP A 6 59.02 -21.95 -2.41
C TRP A 6 59.44 -20.51 -2.69
N GLY A 7 59.55 -20.20 -3.98
CA GLY A 7 59.64 -18.83 -4.47
C GLY A 7 58.32 -18.12 -4.21
N HIS A 8 58.30 -17.19 -3.26
CA HIS A 8 57.20 -16.25 -3.11
C HIS A 8 57.62 -14.91 -3.71
N ASN A 9 57.42 -14.80 -5.02
CA ASN A 9 57.59 -13.58 -5.79
C ASN A 9 56.18 -13.02 -6.06
N GLY A 10 55.81 -11.87 -5.47
CA GLY A 10 54.49 -11.30 -5.74
C GLY A 10 54.12 -10.10 -4.89
N ARG A 11 54.53 -8.90 -5.31
CA ARG A 11 53.87 -7.64 -4.93
C ARG A 11 52.40 -7.67 -5.38
N CYS A 12 51.49 -8.15 -4.53
CA CYS A 12 50.06 -7.99 -4.75
C CYS A 12 49.66 -6.54 -4.45
N SER A 13 49.57 -5.72 -5.50
CA SER A 13 48.95 -4.40 -5.43
C SER A 13 47.51 -4.56 -4.94
N TYR A 14 47.11 -3.82 -3.90
CA TYR A 14 45.78 -3.80 -3.28
C TYR A 14 44.63 -3.84 -4.31
N LYS A 15 44.82 -3.17 -5.45
CA LYS A 15 43.89 -3.18 -6.60
C LYS A 15 43.55 -4.58 -7.11
N ARG A 16 44.52 -5.48 -7.22
CA ARG A 16 44.30 -6.87 -7.68
C ARG A 16 43.53 -7.69 -6.66
N THR A 17 43.79 -7.49 -5.37
CA THR A 17 43.08 -8.18 -4.29
C THR A 17 41.62 -7.74 -4.23
N THR A 18 41.32 -6.44 -4.36
CA THR A 18 39.94 -5.94 -4.44
C THR A 18 39.18 -6.48 -5.66
N ILE A 19 39.83 -6.59 -6.83
CA ILE A 19 39.17 -7.15 -8.03
C ILE A 19 38.78 -8.62 -7.80
N ILE A 20 39.65 -9.41 -7.15
CA ILE A 20 39.37 -10.82 -6.85
C ILE A 20 38.24 -10.96 -5.82
N VAL A 21 38.22 -10.13 -4.77
CA VAL A 21 37.13 -10.16 -3.78
C VAL A 21 35.81 -9.74 -4.42
N CYS A 22 35.82 -8.70 -5.28
CA CYS A 22 34.63 -8.28 -6.00
C CYS A 22 34.11 -9.35 -6.97
N SER A 23 34.99 -10.06 -7.69
CA SER A 23 34.54 -11.14 -8.59
C SER A 23 33.93 -12.32 -7.83
N VAL A 24 34.47 -12.69 -6.66
CA VAL A 24 33.87 -13.71 -5.80
C VAL A 24 32.48 -13.28 -5.31
N ASN A 25 32.34 -12.02 -4.85
CA ASN A 25 31.04 -11.49 -4.41
C ASN A 25 30.00 -11.47 -5.54
N ILE A 26 30.40 -11.16 -6.77
CA ILE A 26 29.52 -11.20 -7.94
C ILE A 26 29.05 -12.64 -8.21
N VAL A 27 29.93 -13.63 -8.13
CA VAL A 27 29.56 -15.04 -8.34
C VAL A 27 28.58 -15.52 -7.26
N VAL A 28 28.80 -15.15 -5.99
CA VAL A 28 27.87 -15.48 -4.90
C VAL A 28 26.52 -14.81 -5.11
N ALA A 29 26.49 -13.53 -5.51
CA ALA A 29 25.25 -12.82 -5.79
C ALA A 29 24.47 -13.46 -6.95
N LEU A 30 25.15 -13.87 -8.03
CA LEU A 30 24.54 -14.57 -9.15
C LEU A 30 24.01 -15.95 -8.74
N TYR A 31 24.71 -16.69 -7.87
CA TYR A 31 24.23 -17.97 -7.37
C TYR A 31 22.98 -17.83 -6.50
N VAL A 32 22.93 -16.82 -5.62
CA VAL A 32 21.74 -16.52 -4.81
C VAL A 32 20.58 -16.07 -5.70
N LEU A 33 20.82 -15.20 -6.68
CA LEU A 33 19.82 -14.80 -7.68
C LEU A 33 19.29 -16.00 -8.46
N GLN A 34 20.16 -16.92 -8.90
CA GLN A 34 19.75 -18.15 -9.58
C GLN A 34 18.90 -19.05 -8.66
N SER A 35 19.27 -19.18 -7.39
CA SER A 35 18.51 -19.96 -6.39
C SER A 35 17.13 -19.35 -6.13
N LEU A 36 17.04 -18.03 -5.96
CA LEU A 36 15.78 -17.30 -5.80
C LEU A 36 14.92 -17.35 -7.07
N TYR A 37 15.53 -17.22 -8.25
CA TYR A 37 14.82 -17.33 -9.52
C TYR A 37 14.29 -18.74 -9.74
N THR A 38 15.07 -19.77 -9.39
CA THR A 38 14.62 -21.17 -9.45
C THR A 38 13.52 -21.42 -8.43
N SER A 39 13.58 -20.82 -7.24
CA SER A 39 12.50 -20.91 -6.23
C SER A 39 11.21 -20.20 -6.66
N LEU A 40 11.31 -19.06 -7.35
CA LEU A 40 10.16 -18.29 -7.84
C LEU A 40 9.53 -18.94 -9.08
N TYR A 41 10.33 -19.61 -9.93
CA TYR A 41 9.82 -20.36 -11.08
C TYR A 41 9.41 -21.81 -10.75
N MET A 42 9.83 -22.35 -9.59
CA MET A 42 9.37 -23.64 -9.06
C MET A 42 8.16 -23.49 -8.13
N TYR A 43 7.22 -22.62 -8.50
CA TYR A 43 5.83 -22.78 -8.08
C TYR A 43 4.98 -23.31 -9.24
N PRO A 44 5.00 -24.62 -9.50
CA PRO A 44 3.82 -25.34 -9.93
C PRO A 44 3.32 -26.12 -8.71
N PHE A 45 2.28 -25.58 -8.07
CA PHE A 45 1.13 -26.34 -7.61
C PHE A 45 1.45 -27.77 -7.13
N SER A 46 2.10 -27.91 -5.97
CA SER A 46 2.12 -29.17 -5.24
C SER A 46 0.78 -29.34 -4.53
N ASP A 47 -0.29 -29.47 -5.32
CA ASP A 47 -1.51 -30.10 -4.85
C ASP A 47 -1.23 -31.60 -4.83
N SER A 48 -1.40 -32.20 -3.66
CA SER A 48 -1.26 -33.63 -3.43
C SER A 48 -2.45 -34.39 -4.04
N GLN A 49 -2.62 -34.27 -5.35
CA GLN A 49 -3.49 -35.13 -6.13
C GLN A 49 -2.61 -36.09 -6.93
N SER A 50 -2.95 -37.36 -6.89
CA SER A 50 -2.32 -38.43 -7.66
C SER A 50 -2.02 -37.96 -9.08
N THR A 51 -0.74 -37.82 -9.43
CA THR A 51 -0.33 -37.57 -10.81
C THR A 51 -0.75 -38.79 -11.64
N PHE A 52 -1.93 -38.72 -12.26
CA PHE A 52 -2.34 -39.66 -13.28
C PHE A 52 -1.29 -39.59 -14.40
N LYS A 53 -0.43 -40.60 -14.48
CA LYS A 53 0.54 -40.72 -15.58
C LYS A 53 -0.24 -41.11 -16.83
N TYR A 54 -0.61 -40.11 -17.64
CA TYR A 54 -1.19 -40.35 -18.96
C TYR A 54 -0.17 -41.06 -19.85
N THR A 55 -0.64 -42.08 -20.55
CA THR A 55 0.16 -42.73 -21.61
C THR A 55 0.38 -41.78 -22.79
N ALA A 56 1.47 -41.97 -23.54
CA ALA A 56 1.76 -41.14 -24.72
C ALA A 56 0.59 -41.08 -25.73
N ASN A 57 -0.18 -42.17 -25.83
CA ASN A 57 -1.37 -42.22 -26.68
C ASN A 57 -2.53 -41.35 -26.16
N GLN A 58 -2.70 -41.23 -24.84
CA GLN A 58 -3.70 -40.35 -24.24
C GLN A 58 -3.33 -38.88 -24.42
N ILE A 59 -2.05 -38.53 -24.26
CA ILE A 59 -1.54 -37.18 -24.51
C ILE A 59 -1.79 -36.79 -25.98
N ARG A 60 -1.47 -37.68 -26.92
CA ARG A 60 -1.75 -37.46 -28.35
C ARG A 60 -3.23 -37.19 -28.62
N LYS A 61 -4.13 -38.01 -28.07
CA LYS A 61 -5.58 -37.81 -28.23
C LYS A 61 -6.07 -36.48 -27.62
N MET A 62 -5.48 -36.06 -26.50
CA MET A 62 -5.80 -34.78 -25.87
C MET A 62 -5.32 -33.59 -26.71
N GLU A 63 -4.13 -33.68 -27.31
CA GLU A 63 -3.60 -32.68 -28.24
C GLU A 63 -4.48 -32.57 -29.49
N GLU A 64 -4.84 -33.70 -30.10
CA GLU A 64 -5.75 -33.76 -31.25
C GLU A 64 -7.13 -33.15 -30.92
N SER A 65 -7.69 -33.46 -29.76
CA SER A 65 -8.96 -32.87 -29.31
C SER A 65 -8.87 -31.36 -29.11
N ASN A 66 -7.75 -30.87 -28.56
CA ASN A 66 -7.51 -29.44 -28.42
C ASN A 66 -7.36 -28.74 -29.77
N GLN A 67 -6.70 -29.37 -30.75
CA GLN A 67 -6.60 -28.84 -32.11
C GLN A 67 -7.98 -28.77 -32.79
N ILE A 68 -8.81 -29.80 -32.65
CA ILE A 68 -10.18 -29.80 -33.17
C ILE A 68 -10.99 -28.67 -32.53
N ARG A 69 -10.89 -28.47 -31.21
CA ARG A 69 -11.58 -27.39 -30.50
C ARG A 69 -11.11 -26.01 -30.98
N ARG A 70 -9.82 -25.80 -31.17
CA ARG A 70 -9.27 -24.54 -31.71
C ARG A 70 -9.71 -24.31 -33.16
N ALA A 71 -9.76 -25.35 -33.97
CA ALA A 71 -10.23 -25.26 -35.35
C ALA A 71 -11.75 -25.05 -35.46
N SER A 72 -12.51 -25.47 -34.45
CA SER A 72 -13.96 -25.28 -34.40
C SER A 72 -14.40 -24.00 -33.68
N GLU A 73 -13.46 -23.21 -33.14
CA GLU A 73 -13.77 -21.88 -32.60
C GLU A 73 -14.30 -20.98 -33.72
N PRO A 74 -15.52 -20.42 -33.58
CA PRO A 74 -16.13 -19.61 -34.63
C PRO A 74 -15.55 -18.18 -34.59
N THR A 75 -14.29 -18.04 -34.97
CA THR A 75 -13.51 -16.79 -34.91
C THR A 75 -14.16 -15.64 -35.68
N GLU A 76 -14.71 -15.91 -36.87
CA GLU A 76 -15.42 -14.92 -37.67
C GLU A 76 -16.70 -14.43 -36.98
N LEU A 77 -17.47 -15.32 -36.33
CA LEU A 77 -18.66 -14.92 -35.58
C LEU A 77 -18.26 -14.07 -34.36
N ILE A 78 -17.21 -14.47 -33.63
CA ILE A 78 -16.68 -13.70 -32.50
C ILE A 78 -16.27 -12.30 -32.96
N LYS A 79 -15.62 -12.19 -34.13
CA LYS A 79 -15.21 -10.92 -34.72
C LYS A 79 -16.39 -10.04 -35.14
N LEU A 80 -17.42 -10.62 -35.75
CA LEU A 80 -18.63 -9.87 -36.14
C LEU A 80 -19.39 -9.38 -34.89
N VAL A 81 -19.54 -10.23 -33.88
CA VAL A 81 -20.19 -9.86 -32.62
C VAL A 81 -19.41 -8.77 -31.88
N SER A 82 -18.08 -8.82 -31.88
CA SER A 82 -17.27 -7.78 -31.24
C SER A 82 -17.40 -6.43 -31.94
N GLN A 83 -17.41 -6.41 -33.28
CA GLN A 83 -17.65 -5.20 -34.08
C GLN A 83 -19.05 -4.63 -33.82
N LEU A 84 -20.08 -5.48 -33.78
CA LEU A 84 -21.46 -5.07 -33.50
C LEU A 84 -21.59 -4.48 -32.10
N LYS A 85 -20.97 -5.11 -31.09
CA LYS A 85 -20.92 -4.60 -29.71
C LYS A 85 -20.25 -3.22 -29.64
N GLN A 86 -19.16 -3.01 -30.38
CA GLN A 86 -18.45 -1.73 -30.42
C GLN A 86 -19.29 -0.63 -31.10
N SER A 87 -19.93 -0.94 -32.24
CA SER A 87 -20.87 -0.04 -32.92
C SER A 87 -21.99 0.41 -31.97
N LEU A 88 -22.58 -0.55 -31.25
CA LEU A 88 -23.67 -0.29 -30.32
C LEU A 88 -23.23 0.60 -29.15
N LYS A 89 -22.05 0.32 -28.58
CA LYS A 89 -21.46 1.16 -27.53
C LYS A 89 -21.31 2.60 -27.99
N GLN A 90 -20.78 2.82 -29.20
CA GLN A 90 -20.59 4.17 -29.73
C GLN A 90 -21.92 4.92 -29.90
N LYS A 91 -22.98 4.25 -30.37
CA LYS A 91 -24.33 4.83 -30.48
C LYS A 91 -24.85 5.29 -29.10
N LEU A 92 -24.72 4.44 -28.08
CA LEU A 92 -25.17 4.76 -26.72
C LEU A 92 -24.37 5.92 -26.11
N ILE A 93 -23.06 5.95 -26.31
CA ILE A 93 -22.20 7.06 -25.86
C ILE A 93 -22.66 8.38 -26.48
N ASN A 94 -22.87 8.41 -27.80
CA ASN A 94 -23.32 9.62 -28.48
C ASN A 94 -24.66 10.12 -27.95
N GLU A 95 -25.64 9.23 -27.72
CA GLU A 95 -26.93 9.62 -27.13
C GLU A 95 -26.80 10.17 -25.71
N ILE A 96 -25.92 9.60 -24.88
CA ILE A 96 -25.65 10.09 -23.53
C ILE A 96 -24.98 11.46 -23.59
N LEU A 97 -24.01 11.65 -24.48
CA LEU A 97 -23.33 12.93 -24.68
C LEU A 97 -24.29 14.01 -25.17
N ASP A 98 -25.19 13.70 -26.11
CA ASP A 98 -26.21 14.63 -26.58
C ASP A 98 -27.17 15.01 -25.44
N ARG A 99 -27.52 14.04 -24.59
CA ARG A 99 -28.35 14.31 -23.40
C ARG A 99 -27.63 15.23 -22.41
N LEU A 100 -26.35 14.98 -22.14
CA LEU A 100 -25.55 15.81 -21.24
C LEU A 100 -25.31 17.21 -21.80
N ARG A 101 -25.01 17.34 -23.10
CA ARG A 101 -24.86 18.65 -23.78
C ARG A 101 -26.14 19.47 -23.84
N SER A 102 -27.30 18.81 -23.80
CA SER A 102 -28.59 19.51 -23.72
C SER A 102 -28.89 20.12 -22.35
N LEU A 103 -28.08 19.79 -21.33
CA LEU A 103 -28.14 20.43 -20.01
C LEU A 103 -27.32 21.73 -20.02
N ASP A 104 -27.70 22.66 -19.16
CA ASP A 104 -26.96 23.91 -18.98
C ASP A 104 -25.51 23.62 -18.53
N ALA A 105 -24.55 24.45 -18.96
CA ALA A 105 -23.13 24.30 -18.62
C ALA A 105 -22.88 24.39 -17.11
N ALA A 106 -23.80 25.01 -16.36
CA ALA A 106 -23.80 25.11 -14.90
C ALA A 106 -24.56 23.98 -14.18
N ALA A 107 -25.00 22.93 -14.88
CA ALA A 107 -25.74 21.83 -14.25
C ALA A 107 -24.85 21.07 -13.24
N ASN A 108 -25.27 21.09 -11.98
CA ASN A 108 -24.65 20.37 -10.87
C ASN A 108 -24.64 18.84 -11.10
N ALA A 109 -23.75 18.13 -10.40
CA ALA A 109 -23.53 16.70 -10.63
C ALA A 109 -24.79 15.86 -10.34
N THR A 110 -25.66 16.36 -9.47
CA THR A 110 -26.95 15.76 -9.13
C THR A 110 -27.91 15.80 -10.32
N LEU A 111 -28.08 16.95 -10.98
CA LEU A 111 -28.93 17.07 -12.17
C LEU A 111 -28.41 16.24 -13.33
N GLN A 112 -27.10 16.16 -13.52
CA GLN A 112 -26.51 15.32 -14.57
C GLN A 112 -26.86 13.84 -14.38
N ARG A 113 -26.81 13.32 -13.14
CA ARG A 113 -27.23 11.95 -12.84
C ARG A 113 -28.71 11.72 -13.13
N GLU A 114 -29.57 12.60 -12.66
CA GLU A 114 -31.01 12.48 -12.88
C GLU A 114 -31.36 12.50 -14.36
N ALA A 115 -30.67 13.32 -15.14
CA ALA A 115 -30.83 13.39 -16.59
C ALA A 115 -30.44 12.07 -17.28
N ILE A 116 -29.36 11.42 -16.85
CA ILE A 116 -28.94 10.11 -17.37
C ILE A 116 -29.90 9.01 -16.92
N ASP A 117 -30.30 8.99 -15.65
CA ASP A 117 -31.22 7.98 -15.14
C ASP A 117 -32.60 8.06 -15.80
N SER A 118 -33.09 9.29 -16.04
CA SER A 118 -34.33 9.51 -16.78
C SER A 118 -34.22 9.04 -18.24
N TRP A 119 -33.09 9.32 -18.91
CA TRP A 119 -32.79 8.82 -20.25
C TRP A 119 -32.74 7.30 -20.28
N ARG A 120 -31.99 6.66 -19.37
CA ARG A 120 -31.87 5.20 -19.25
C ARG A 120 -33.23 4.54 -19.09
N LYS A 121 -34.07 5.05 -18.16
CA LYS A 121 -35.43 4.54 -17.94
C LYS A 121 -36.34 4.75 -19.15
N LYS A 122 -36.19 5.85 -19.89
CA LYS A 122 -36.94 6.09 -21.13
C LYS A 122 -36.51 5.13 -22.24
N LYS A 123 -35.21 5.02 -22.50
CA LYS A 123 -34.64 4.16 -23.54
C LYS A 123 -34.94 2.68 -23.29
N LEU A 124 -34.84 2.22 -22.04
CA LEU A 124 -35.22 0.86 -21.65
C LEU A 124 -36.71 0.57 -21.92
N ARG A 125 -37.60 1.55 -21.70
CA ARG A 125 -39.03 1.41 -22.01
C ARG A 125 -39.29 1.35 -23.50
N GLU A 126 -38.60 2.17 -24.30
CA GLU A 126 -38.69 2.15 -25.77
C GLU A 126 -38.25 0.80 -26.33
N VAL A 127 -37.09 0.31 -25.90
CA VAL A 127 -36.54 -0.99 -26.33
C VAL A 127 -37.45 -2.15 -25.91
N LYS A 128 -37.99 -2.13 -24.68
CA LYS A 128 -38.95 -3.17 -24.24
C LYS A 128 -40.25 -3.15 -25.04
N LYS A 129 -40.73 -1.98 -25.49
CA LYS A 129 -41.91 -1.87 -26.37
C LYS A 129 -41.61 -2.38 -27.78
N PHE A 130 -40.42 -2.07 -28.28
CA PHE A 130 -39.93 -2.51 -29.58
C PHE A 130 -39.81 -4.05 -29.66
N ILE A 131 -39.23 -4.69 -28.63
CA ILE A 131 -39.17 -6.16 -28.52
C ILE A 131 -40.57 -6.80 -28.50
N ARG A 132 -41.57 -6.11 -27.95
CA ARG A 132 -42.97 -6.57 -27.90
C ARG A 132 -43.76 -6.35 -29.20
N GLY A 133 -43.10 -5.98 -30.31
CA GLY A 133 -43.72 -5.89 -31.63
C GLY A 133 -44.52 -4.60 -31.89
N LYS A 134 -44.38 -3.56 -31.07
CA LYS A 134 -44.95 -2.23 -31.36
C LYS A 134 -43.92 -1.41 -32.12
N THR A 135 -44.10 -1.25 -33.43
CA THR A 135 -43.21 -0.48 -34.29
C THR A 135 -43.16 0.98 -33.84
N LEU A 136 -42.01 1.39 -33.32
CA LEU A 136 -41.63 2.78 -33.11
C LEU A 136 -40.43 3.04 -34.04
N ASN A 137 -40.32 4.27 -34.54
CA ASN A 137 -39.17 4.75 -35.31
C ASN A 137 -37.91 4.73 -34.42
N SER A 138 -37.32 3.55 -34.26
CA SER A 138 -36.20 3.28 -33.37
C SER A 138 -34.93 3.18 -34.19
N THR A 139 -33.89 3.89 -33.76
CA THR A 139 -32.53 3.83 -34.34
C THR A 139 -31.81 2.49 -34.05
N ILE A 140 -32.43 1.61 -33.26
CA ILE A 140 -31.86 0.33 -32.80
C ILE A 140 -32.37 -0.80 -33.69
N LEU A 141 -31.44 -1.63 -34.19
CA LEU A 141 -31.76 -2.82 -34.97
C LEU A 141 -32.49 -3.87 -34.10
N PRO A 142 -33.44 -4.65 -34.66
CA PRO A 142 -34.12 -5.75 -33.94
C PRO A 142 -33.17 -6.70 -33.22
N GLU A 143 -32.03 -7.01 -33.87
CA GLU A 143 -30.98 -7.89 -33.34
C GLU A 143 -30.21 -7.28 -32.15
N GLU A 144 -30.13 -5.95 -32.08
CA GLU A 144 -29.44 -5.22 -31.01
C GLU A 144 -30.35 -4.99 -29.79
N ALA A 145 -31.68 -5.02 -29.97
CA ALA A 145 -32.64 -4.64 -28.95
C ALA A 145 -32.54 -5.45 -27.65
N GLY A 146 -32.31 -6.77 -27.75
CA GLY A 146 -32.12 -7.65 -26.60
C GLY A 146 -30.87 -7.28 -25.79
N ALA A 147 -29.75 -7.04 -26.48
CA ALA A 147 -28.49 -6.64 -25.86
C ALA A 147 -28.60 -5.27 -25.18
N VAL A 148 -29.26 -4.30 -25.83
CA VAL A 148 -29.50 -2.98 -25.24
C VAL A 148 -30.40 -3.07 -24.01
N ALA A 149 -31.47 -3.86 -24.06
CA ALA A 149 -32.37 -4.03 -22.92
C ALA A 149 -31.63 -4.60 -21.70
N LYS A 150 -30.78 -5.62 -21.91
CA LYS A 150 -29.93 -6.20 -20.87
C LYS A 150 -28.93 -5.18 -20.33
N ALA A 151 -28.21 -4.49 -21.21
CA ALA A 151 -27.21 -3.49 -20.86
C ALA A 151 -27.77 -2.29 -20.09
N LEU A 152 -29.00 -1.84 -20.41
CA LEU A 152 -29.66 -0.75 -19.70
C LEU A 152 -30.41 -1.21 -18.44
N SER A 153 -30.54 -2.51 -18.19
CA SER A 153 -31.22 -3.06 -17.00
C SER A 153 -30.22 -3.66 -16.02
N SER A 154 -29.90 -4.94 -16.15
CA SER A 154 -29.03 -5.69 -15.23
C SER A 154 -27.56 -5.30 -15.36
N ASP A 155 -27.08 -5.08 -16.58
CA ASP A 155 -25.64 -4.92 -16.86
C ASP A 155 -25.23 -3.43 -16.94
N TRP A 156 -26.01 -2.54 -16.32
CA TRP A 156 -25.79 -1.09 -16.43
C TRP A 156 -24.48 -0.63 -15.78
N VAL A 157 -24.13 -1.22 -14.63
CA VAL A 157 -22.89 -0.86 -13.93
C VAL A 157 -21.68 -1.18 -14.80
N GLU A 158 -21.62 -2.42 -15.30
CA GLU A 158 -20.56 -2.86 -16.22
C GLU A 158 -20.51 -2.01 -17.50
N LEU A 159 -21.67 -1.68 -18.08
CA LEU A 159 -21.75 -0.79 -19.24
C LEU A 159 -21.20 0.60 -18.90
N SER A 160 -21.59 1.18 -17.76
CA SER A 160 -21.19 2.53 -17.34
C SER A 160 -19.68 2.63 -17.14
N GLU A 161 -19.05 1.62 -16.54
CA GLU A 161 -17.60 1.54 -16.40
C GLU A 161 -16.93 1.38 -17.77
N GLN A 162 -17.43 0.49 -18.62
CA GLN A 162 -16.87 0.26 -19.97
C GLN A 162 -16.93 1.48 -20.88
N ILE A 163 -17.91 2.37 -20.69
CA ILE A 163 -18.03 3.61 -21.46
C ILE A 163 -17.39 4.81 -20.74
N GLY A 164 -16.78 4.61 -19.56
CA GLY A 164 -16.15 5.67 -18.78
C GLY A 164 -17.12 6.71 -18.21
N LEU A 165 -18.39 6.33 -17.99
CA LEU A 165 -19.42 7.22 -17.46
C LEU A 165 -19.32 7.29 -15.93
N TRP A 166 -18.48 8.19 -15.43
CA TRP A 166 -18.36 8.49 -14.00
C TRP A 166 -18.75 9.94 -13.72
N ILE A 167 -19.82 10.14 -12.94
CA ILE A 167 -20.23 11.45 -12.41
C ILE A 167 -19.87 11.46 -10.91
N PRO A 168 -19.19 12.48 -10.37
CA PRO A 168 -18.84 12.61 -8.94
C PRO A 168 -20.06 12.78 -8.03
N ILE A 169 -20.10 12.13 -6.86
CA ILE A 169 -21.20 12.31 -5.90
C ILE A 169 -20.92 13.63 -5.19
N GLU A 170 -21.85 14.59 -5.28
CA GLU A 170 -21.82 15.74 -4.39
C GLU A 170 -22.16 15.22 -3.00
N ILE A 171 -21.13 14.85 -2.25
CA ILE A 171 -21.26 14.55 -0.83
C ILE A 171 -21.37 15.92 -0.15
N VAL A 172 -22.60 16.35 0.12
CA VAL A 172 -22.83 17.49 1.00
C VAL A 172 -22.50 17.01 2.41
N ASN A 173 -21.24 17.18 2.81
CA ASN A 173 -20.85 17.02 4.20
C ASN A 173 -21.60 18.08 5.00
N LYS A 174 -22.69 17.68 5.66
CA LYS A 174 -23.24 18.46 6.76
C LYS A 174 -22.36 18.14 7.96
N GLU A 175 -21.40 19.02 8.22
CA GLU A 175 -20.67 19.03 9.48
C GLU A 175 -21.72 19.25 10.57
N HIS A 176 -22.04 18.17 11.27
CA HIS A 176 -22.88 18.22 12.45
C HIS A 176 -21.93 18.51 13.59
N ASP A 177 -21.92 19.76 14.03
CA ASP A 177 -21.15 20.17 15.21
C ASP A 177 -21.93 19.67 16.44
N ASP A 178 -21.86 18.37 16.68
CA ASP A 178 -22.41 17.70 17.88
C ASP A 178 -21.50 17.94 19.11
N LYS A 179 -20.53 18.87 18.99
CA LYS A 179 -19.59 19.25 20.04
C LYS A 179 -20.33 20.07 21.12
N PRO A 180 -20.40 19.59 22.37
CA PRO A 180 -20.92 20.40 23.46
C PRO A 180 -20.01 21.63 23.69
N GLU A 181 -20.61 22.81 23.86
CA GLU A 181 -19.87 24.03 24.17
C GLU A 181 -19.06 23.85 25.47
N GLY A 182 -17.72 23.83 25.38
CA GLY A 182 -16.81 23.82 26.53
C GLY A 182 -15.82 22.65 26.63
N GLU A 183 -15.78 21.71 25.68
CA GLU A 183 -14.70 20.72 25.61
C GLU A 183 -13.48 21.28 24.86
N GLU A 184 -12.37 21.40 25.59
CA GLU A 184 -11.04 21.65 25.03
C GLU A 184 -10.74 20.56 23.98
N ASP A 185 -10.21 20.95 22.82
CA ASP A 185 -9.73 20.03 21.80
C ASP A 185 -8.62 19.16 22.38
N PHE A 186 -8.99 18.00 22.94
CA PHE A 186 -8.06 16.89 23.08
C PHE A 186 -7.88 16.28 21.69
N ASP A 187 -7.16 17.00 20.83
CA ASP A 187 -6.36 16.37 19.77
C ASP A 187 -5.24 15.56 20.45
N GLU A 188 -5.61 14.59 21.30
CA GLU A 188 -4.69 13.59 21.79
C GLU A 188 -4.34 12.72 20.58
N GLU A 189 -3.25 13.07 19.89
CA GLU A 189 -2.68 12.23 18.84
C GLU A 189 -2.48 10.82 19.43
N ILE A 190 -3.38 9.89 19.05
CA ILE A 190 -3.53 8.61 19.72
C ILE A 190 -2.29 7.76 19.43
N LEU A 191 -1.53 7.42 20.47
CA LEU A 191 -0.43 6.47 20.34
C LEU A 191 -0.97 5.09 19.95
N PRO A 192 -0.46 4.48 18.87
CA PRO A 192 -0.87 3.13 18.50
C PRO A 192 -0.39 2.12 19.55
N GLY A 193 -1.28 1.17 19.89
CA GLY A 193 -0.97 0.06 20.79
C GLY A 193 -1.73 0.11 22.12
N ARG A 194 -1.17 -0.54 23.15
CA ARG A 194 -1.79 -0.61 24.48
C ARG A 194 -1.67 0.74 25.18
N LYS A 195 -2.71 1.11 25.96
CA LYS A 195 -2.68 2.32 26.79
C LYS A 195 -1.51 2.26 27.78
N LEU A 196 -0.73 3.33 27.82
CA LEU A 196 0.41 3.48 28.72
C LEU A 196 -0.05 3.61 30.18
N PRO A 197 0.61 2.91 31.12
CA PRO A 197 0.40 3.13 32.55
C PRO A 197 0.77 4.57 32.94
N PRO A 198 0.10 5.18 33.95
CA PRO A 198 0.43 6.53 34.43
C PRO A 198 1.89 6.68 34.87
N GLU A 199 2.48 5.62 35.41
CA GLU A 199 3.88 5.54 35.83
C GLU A 199 4.88 5.82 34.70
N CYS A 200 4.46 5.63 33.44
CA CYS A 200 5.30 5.91 32.28
C CYS A 200 5.45 7.41 32.01
N HIS A 201 4.57 8.25 32.55
CA HIS A 201 4.51 9.70 32.33
C HIS A 201 4.76 10.05 30.86
N ALA A 202 3.95 9.44 29.99
CA ALA A 202 4.14 9.54 28.56
C ALA A 202 3.77 10.94 28.06
N GLU A 203 4.68 11.50 27.28
CA GLU A 203 4.56 12.80 26.65
C GLU A 203 4.78 12.65 25.14
N LEU A 204 3.79 13.09 24.38
CA LEU A 204 3.89 13.22 22.92
C LEU A 204 4.85 14.33 22.56
N HIS A 205 5.44 14.23 21.37
CA HIS A 205 6.33 15.22 20.79
C HIS A 205 7.45 15.66 21.74
N THR A 206 8.08 14.69 22.38
CA THR A 206 9.04 14.94 23.46
C THR A 206 10.26 14.07 23.28
N ASP A 207 11.44 14.67 23.36
CA ASP A 207 12.72 13.98 23.51
C ASP A 207 13.42 14.46 24.79
N TYR A 208 13.72 13.52 25.68
CA TYR A 208 14.49 13.75 26.89
C TYR A 208 15.95 13.36 26.67
N ASP A 209 16.86 14.20 27.14
CA ASP A 209 18.30 13.93 27.14
C ASP A 209 18.71 13.01 28.31
N GLY A 210 19.77 12.24 28.12
CA GLY A 210 20.30 11.33 29.13
C GLY A 210 21.33 10.35 28.60
N ALA A 211 22.09 9.75 29.51
CA ALA A 211 23.06 8.71 29.18
C ALA A 211 22.34 7.42 28.76
N ALA A 212 22.60 6.93 27.56
CA ALA A 212 21.99 5.69 27.08
C ALA A 212 22.46 4.49 27.92
N VAL A 213 21.54 3.88 28.68
CA VAL A 213 21.75 2.57 29.33
C VAL A 213 21.43 1.43 28.36
N ARG A 214 20.62 1.70 27.33
CA ARG A 214 20.45 0.83 26.17
C ARG A 214 20.19 1.67 24.92
N TRP A 215 20.99 1.41 23.88
CA TRP A 215 20.93 2.13 22.62
C TRP A 215 19.72 1.72 21.77
N GLY A 216 18.92 2.70 21.33
CA GLY A 216 17.73 2.45 20.51
C GLY A 216 18.05 1.91 19.12
N LEU A 217 19.21 2.28 18.54
CA LEU A 217 19.69 1.78 17.24
C LEU A 217 19.69 0.24 17.14
N THR A 218 19.86 -0.48 18.26
CA THR A 218 19.82 -1.95 18.30
C THR A 218 18.72 -2.48 19.21
N HIS A 219 17.87 -1.59 19.75
CA HIS A 219 16.79 -1.94 20.66
C HIS A 219 15.47 -1.43 20.15
N HIS A 220 14.75 -2.30 19.44
CA HIS A 220 13.45 -1.98 18.87
C HIS A 220 12.31 -2.56 19.72
N LYS A 221 11.19 -1.84 19.77
CA LYS A 221 9.96 -2.22 20.46
C LYS A 221 8.73 -1.90 19.62
N GLU A 222 7.76 -2.80 19.64
CA GLU A 222 6.56 -2.66 18.80
C GLU A 222 5.68 -1.46 19.20
N SER A 223 5.80 -0.97 20.44
CA SER A 223 5.01 0.15 20.94
C SER A 223 5.75 0.98 21.99
N ALA A 224 5.25 2.20 22.21
CA ALA A 224 5.66 3.05 23.33
C ALA A 224 5.46 2.37 24.70
N TYR A 225 4.36 1.61 24.85
CA TYR A 225 4.11 0.78 26.02
C TYR A 225 5.26 -0.19 26.29
N ASP A 226 5.66 -0.95 25.29
CA ASP A 226 6.73 -1.94 25.43
C ASP A 226 8.10 -1.30 25.69
N CYS A 227 8.30 -0.06 25.21
CA CYS A 227 9.49 0.72 25.49
C CYS A 227 9.53 1.19 26.95
N CYS A 228 8.43 1.74 27.47
CA CYS A 228 8.33 2.11 28.89
C CYS A 228 8.53 0.89 29.80
N MET A 229 7.86 -0.23 29.50
CA MET A 229 8.02 -1.46 30.30
C MET A 229 9.45 -1.97 30.27
N ALA A 230 10.15 -1.87 29.13
CA ALA A 230 11.55 -2.23 29.03
C ALA A 230 12.46 -1.34 29.91
N CYS A 231 12.13 -0.05 30.07
CA CYS A 231 12.81 0.85 31.00
C CYS A 231 12.63 0.39 32.45
N LEU A 232 11.38 0.18 32.87
CA LEU A 232 11.07 -0.30 34.22
C LEU A 232 11.73 -1.64 34.53
N ASP A 233 11.72 -2.57 33.57
CA ASP A 233 12.33 -3.89 33.70
C ASP A 233 13.86 -3.83 33.72
N GLN A 234 14.48 -2.91 32.99
CA GLN A 234 15.93 -2.70 33.07
C GLN A 234 16.28 -2.15 34.44
N ALA A 235 15.53 -1.15 34.92
CA ALA A 235 15.79 -0.49 36.18
C ALA A 235 15.64 -1.44 37.39
N LYS A 236 14.68 -2.38 37.34
CA LYS A 236 14.52 -3.46 38.33
C LYS A 236 15.66 -4.47 38.34
N ARG A 237 16.28 -4.73 37.18
CA ARG A 237 17.35 -5.74 37.01
C ARG A 237 18.76 -5.16 37.12
N ALA A 238 18.90 -3.84 37.11
CA ALA A 238 20.18 -3.16 37.21
C ALA A 238 20.90 -3.55 38.51
N LYS A 239 22.19 -3.86 38.40
CA LYS A 239 23.02 -4.25 39.54
C LYS A 239 23.42 -3.02 40.37
N PRO A 240 23.85 -3.21 41.63
CA PRO A 240 24.44 -2.13 42.41
C PRO A 240 25.61 -1.47 41.65
N GLY A 241 25.51 -0.16 41.42
CA GLY A 241 26.51 0.63 40.68
C GLY A 241 26.23 0.79 39.18
N GLU A 242 25.23 0.10 38.61
CA GLU A 242 24.76 0.37 37.25
C GLU A 242 23.72 1.50 37.24
N MET A 243 23.70 2.25 36.14
CA MET A 243 22.66 3.25 35.90
C MET A 243 21.33 2.56 35.65
N LYS A 244 20.33 2.91 36.46
CA LYS A 244 18.95 2.45 36.30
C LYS A 244 18.24 3.32 35.27
N CYS A 245 17.57 2.72 34.31
CA CYS A 245 16.75 3.48 33.37
C CYS A 245 15.71 4.30 34.12
N ASN A 246 15.65 5.60 33.86
CA ASN A 246 14.58 6.47 34.34
C ASN A 246 13.94 7.33 33.25
N ILE A 247 14.42 7.19 32.00
CA ILE A 247 13.91 7.91 30.84
C ILE A 247 13.80 6.90 29.70
N TRP A 248 12.65 6.89 29.02
CA TRP A 248 12.45 6.11 27.80
C TRP A 248 12.07 7.05 26.65
N VAL A 249 12.62 6.80 25.46
CA VAL A 249 12.30 7.57 24.24
C VAL A 249 12.02 6.59 23.11
N TYR A 250 10.86 6.75 22.47
CA TYR A 250 10.32 5.84 21.47
C TYR A 250 10.05 6.55 20.15
N CYS A 251 10.38 5.90 19.04
CA CYS A 251 10.04 6.38 17.70
C CYS A 251 8.77 5.70 17.15
N PRO A 252 7.59 6.36 17.17
CA PRO A 252 6.35 5.83 16.59
C PRO A 252 6.27 6.02 15.07
N SER A 253 7.03 6.95 14.49
CA SER A 253 6.94 7.35 13.07
C SER A 253 7.45 6.26 12.13
N GLU A 254 6.63 5.82 11.17
CA GLU A 254 7.01 4.80 10.17
C GLU A 254 8.18 5.25 9.29
N THR A 255 8.31 6.55 9.04
CA THR A 255 9.40 7.14 8.26
C THR A 255 10.64 7.43 9.09
N GLY A 256 10.67 7.01 10.36
CA GLY A 256 11.76 7.29 11.28
C GLY A 256 11.60 8.63 12.02
N CYS A 257 12.49 8.88 12.97
CA CYS A 257 12.45 10.04 13.85
C CYS A 257 13.70 10.90 13.68
N TYR A 258 13.52 12.20 13.74
CA TYR A 258 14.61 13.15 13.57
C TYR A 258 15.34 13.39 14.90
N SER A 259 16.68 13.31 14.86
CA SER A 259 17.58 13.73 15.94
C SER A 259 18.75 14.51 15.31
N PRO A 260 19.30 15.54 15.96
CA PRO A 260 20.43 16.30 15.44
C PRO A 260 21.78 15.59 15.64
N ASP A 261 21.86 14.32 15.26
CA ASP A 261 23.07 13.53 15.33
C ASP A 261 23.43 12.89 13.97
N ILE A 262 24.46 12.04 13.98
CA ILE A 262 25.01 11.42 12.77
C ILE A 262 24.23 10.17 12.32
N TYR A 263 23.24 9.73 13.10
CA TYR A 263 22.51 8.50 12.87
C TYR A 263 21.19 8.78 12.14
N GLU A 264 20.69 7.73 11.49
CA GLU A 264 19.37 7.71 10.88
C GLU A 264 18.47 6.84 11.76
N HIS A 265 17.55 7.46 12.49
CA HIS A 265 16.69 6.75 13.42
C HIS A 265 15.46 6.19 12.73
N LYS A 266 15.19 4.91 12.97
CA LYS A 266 14.11 4.16 12.34
C LYS A 266 12.90 4.00 13.24
N ASN A 267 11.78 3.62 12.64
CA ASN A 267 10.56 3.23 13.34
C ASN A 267 10.88 2.19 14.42
N GLN A 268 10.18 2.24 15.56
CA GLN A 268 10.29 1.30 16.68
C GLN A 268 11.55 1.42 17.53
N GLU A 269 12.47 2.34 17.25
CA GLU A 269 13.62 2.54 18.12
C GLU A 269 13.18 2.91 19.55
N CYS A 270 13.74 2.20 20.52
CA CYS A 270 13.47 2.37 21.94
C CYS A 270 14.77 2.65 22.69
N TRP A 271 14.95 3.90 23.07
CA TRP A 271 16.11 4.38 23.81
C TRP A 271 15.81 4.33 25.30
N LEU A 272 16.64 3.59 26.04
CA LEU A 272 16.60 3.56 27.49
C LEU A 272 17.74 4.44 27.99
N LYS A 273 17.40 5.49 28.73
CA LYS A 273 18.35 6.50 29.18
C LYS A 273 18.29 6.66 30.70
N TYR A 274 19.37 7.21 31.26
CA TYR A 274 19.47 7.62 32.65
C TYR A 274 19.94 9.07 32.76
N SER A 275 19.32 9.83 33.65
CA SER A 275 19.83 11.12 34.13
C SER A 275 19.40 11.36 35.56
N GLU A 276 20.30 11.86 36.43
CA GLU A 276 19.93 12.29 37.79
C GLU A 276 18.87 13.40 37.78
N LYS A 277 18.90 14.24 36.75
CA LYS A 277 17.93 15.31 36.51
C LYS A 277 17.54 15.25 35.03
N PRO A 278 16.44 14.57 34.68
CA PRO A 278 15.93 14.51 33.31
C PRO A 278 15.81 15.91 32.73
N LYS A 279 16.47 16.15 31.60
CA LYS A 279 16.46 17.44 30.90
C LYS A 279 15.70 17.27 29.60
N LEU A 280 14.72 18.14 29.41
CA LEU A 280 14.00 18.24 28.16
C LEU A 280 14.96 18.72 27.06
N ASN A 281 15.06 17.95 25.97
CA ASN A 281 15.87 18.33 24.81
C ASN A 281 15.00 19.11 23.82
N PHE A 282 13.94 18.47 23.32
CA PHE A 282 12.97 19.06 22.42
C PHE A 282 11.55 18.72 22.86
N LYS A 283 10.63 19.66 22.65
CA LYS A 283 9.21 19.53 23.00
C LYS A 283 8.33 20.24 21.98
N ASP A 284 7.20 19.61 21.67
CA ASP A 284 6.16 20.08 20.75
C ASP A 284 6.70 20.35 19.34
N THR A 285 7.24 21.54 19.09
CA THR A 285 7.70 21.97 17.77
C THR A 285 9.13 22.49 17.80
N TYR A 286 9.89 22.20 16.74
CA TYR A 286 11.19 22.84 16.54
C TYR A 286 11.01 24.31 16.13
N SER A 287 11.75 25.21 16.77
CA SER A 287 11.67 26.65 16.44
C SER A 287 12.13 26.92 14.99
N GLU A 288 11.61 27.97 14.38
CA GLU A 288 11.98 28.36 13.01
C GLU A 288 13.50 28.55 12.88
N SER A 289 14.12 29.27 13.81
CA SER A 289 15.58 29.47 13.83
C SER A 289 16.37 28.16 13.91
N TYR A 290 15.83 27.15 14.60
CA TYR A 290 16.44 25.83 14.68
C TYR A 290 16.33 25.10 13.35
N ARG A 291 15.16 25.16 12.70
CA ARG A 291 14.91 24.54 11.39
C ARG A 291 15.68 25.21 10.26
N ASP A 292 15.94 26.52 10.35
CA ASP A 292 16.79 27.24 9.40
C ASP A 292 18.25 26.73 9.43
N SER A 293 18.75 26.44 10.63
CA SER A 293 20.07 25.84 10.82
C SER A 293 20.10 24.32 10.62
N HIS A 294 18.93 23.67 10.73
CA HIS A 294 18.76 22.23 10.56
C HIS A 294 17.62 21.93 9.56
N PRO A 295 17.86 22.06 8.24
CA PRO A 295 16.79 21.96 7.24
C PRO A 295 16.07 20.60 7.18
N LYS A 296 16.64 19.56 7.79
CA LYS A 296 16.03 18.22 7.90
C LYS A 296 15.09 18.07 9.11
N ALA A 297 15.09 19.04 10.03
CA ALA A 297 14.23 18.99 11.20
C ALA A 297 12.76 19.18 10.79
N PRO A 298 11.86 18.25 11.18
CA PRO A 298 10.43 18.41 10.94
C PRO A 298 9.87 19.59 11.74
N VAL A 299 8.60 19.92 11.53
CA VAL A 299 7.92 20.98 12.31
C VAL A 299 7.71 20.52 13.75
N VAL A 300 7.22 19.30 13.92
CA VAL A 300 6.87 18.71 15.21
C VAL A 300 7.93 17.69 15.64
N VAL A 301 8.21 17.60 16.93
CA VAL A 301 9.12 16.59 17.49
C VAL A 301 8.51 15.20 17.27
N PRO A 302 9.19 14.28 16.58
CA PRO A 302 8.58 12.99 16.20
C PRO A 302 8.70 11.91 17.28
N TRP A 303 9.35 12.22 18.40
CA TRP A 303 9.59 11.29 19.49
C TRP A 303 8.47 11.32 20.52
N VAL A 304 8.28 10.18 21.17
CA VAL A 304 7.40 10.02 22.33
C VAL A 304 8.28 9.56 23.48
N SER A 305 8.20 10.22 24.63
CA SER A 305 9.07 9.86 25.74
C SER A 305 8.38 10.04 27.08
N GLY A 306 9.02 9.53 28.12
CA GLY A 306 8.55 9.72 29.47
C GLY A 306 9.63 9.47 30.49
N VAL A 307 9.42 10.06 31.67
CA VAL A 307 10.29 9.92 32.83
C VAL A 307 9.60 9.01 33.83
N VAL A 308 10.22 7.88 34.14
CA VAL A 308 9.68 6.93 35.13
C VAL A 308 10.36 7.16 36.48
N SER A 309 9.58 7.08 37.56
CA SER A 309 10.12 7.10 38.92
C SER A 309 10.58 5.68 39.29
N VAL A 310 11.88 5.48 39.54
CA VAL A 310 12.46 4.16 39.86
C VAL A 310 13.40 4.19 41.06
#